data_AF-A0A1C7MYW4-F1
#
_entry.id   AF-A0A1C7MYW4-F1
#
_cell.length_a   1.000
_cell.length_b   1.000
_cell.length_c   1.000
_cell.angle_alpha   90.00
_cell.angle_beta   90.00
_cell.angle_gamma   90.00
#
_symmetry.space_group_name_H-M   'P 1'
#
loop_
_entity.id
_entity.type
_entity.pdbx_description
1 polymer ?
#
loop_
_entity_poly.entity_id
_entity_poly.type
_entity_poly.pdbx_seq_one_letter_code
_entity_poly.pdbx_strand_id
1 'polypeptide(L)'
;MKISNEMSATTTTNNNSSMKNMMGRRTDLILYNSSNVAICLSELKDGLCKSSSTTQESKAIRCTKSLQTYNEMLNGNKNVWSMDWNGCRGYVYALIKDESLDVDVAVRVSEVMIPRCEEEMTEFKQALLNIYELREQLLKYESELPNAFVDTESVLQVYHSPK
;
A
#
# COMPACT_ATOMS: atom_id res chain seq x y z
N MET A 1 11.07 -6.84 -9.15
CA MET A 1 10.48 -6.45 -7.86
C MET A 1 11.59 -6.13 -6.87
N LYS A 2 11.67 -4.88 -6.40
CA LYS A 2 12.67 -4.42 -5.43
C LYS A 2 11.95 -4.12 -4.12
N ILE A 3 12.41 -4.72 -3.02
CA ILE A 3 11.88 -4.47 -1.68
C ILE A 3 12.81 -3.48 -1.00
N SER A 4 12.29 -2.33 -0.56
CA SER A 4 13.04 -1.33 0.19
C SER A 4 12.43 -1.14 1.58
N ASN A 5 13.19 -1.43 2.63
CA ASN A 5 12.84 -1.05 4.00
C ASN A 5 13.35 0.36 4.28
N GLU A 6 12.46 1.35 4.33
CA GLU A 6 12.83 2.69 4.81
C GLU A 6 12.68 2.79 6.33
N MET A 7 13.51 2.07 7.09
CA MET A 7 13.65 2.33 8.54
C MET A 7 14.60 3.51 8.75
N SER A 8 14.10 4.74 8.57
CA SER A 8 14.83 5.94 9.00
C SER A 8 14.65 6.14 10.51
N ALA A 9 15.47 5.45 11.30
CA ALA A 9 15.74 5.82 12.69
C ALA A 9 16.49 7.17 12.68
N THR A 10 15.82 8.21 13.13
CA THR A 10 16.40 9.54 13.34
C THR A 10 17.53 9.46 14.36
N THR A 11 18.77 9.56 13.90
CA THR A 11 19.83 10.19 14.69
C THR A 11 20.39 11.37 13.90
N THR A 12 20.22 12.52 14.51
CA THR A 12 20.72 13.85 14.21
C THR A 12 22.13 13.85 13.61
N THR A 13 22.29 14.44 12.43
CA THR A 13 23.44 15.33 12.12
C THR A 13 23.18 16.14 10.85
N ASN A 14 23.52 17.43 10.96
CA ASN A 14 23.34 18.49 9.98
C ASN A 14 24.05 18.22 8.65
N ASN A 15 23.40 18.52 7.51
CA ASN A 15 23.82 19.58 6.58
C ASN A 15 22.97 19.64 5.29
N ASN A 16 22.79 20.88 4.83
CA ASN A 16 22.08 21.40 3.67
C ASN A 16 21.95 20.51 2.41
N SER A 17 20.71 20.15 2.09
CA SER A 17 20.09 20.34 0.76
C SER A 17 18.59 20.07 0.89
N SER A 18 17.79 21.15 0.91
CA SER A 18 16.34 21.07 1.11
C SER A 18 15.62 20.59 -0.16
N MET A 19 15.57 19.28 -0.35
CA MET A 19 14.46 18.62 -1.06
C MET A 19 13.82 17.65 -0.07
N LYS A 20 13.04 18.20 0.87
CA LYS A 20 12.17 17.42 1.74
C LYS A 20 10.72 17.80 1.46
N ASN A 21 10.21 17.33 0.32
CA ASN A 21 8.81 16.94 0.23
C ASN A 21 8.74 15.43 0.46
N MET A 22 9.11 14.99 1.67
CA MET A 22 8.69 13.68 2.15
C MET A 22 7.24 13.83 2.59
N MET A 23 6.32 13.35 1.76
CA MET A 23 4.91 13.26 2.08
C MET A 23 4.76 12.64 3.48
N GLY A 24 4.16 13.38 4.41
CA GLY A 24 4.18 13.14 5.85
C GLY A 24 3.35 11.96 6.35
N ARG A 25 3.42 10.78 5.71
CA ARG A 25 2.83 9.53 6.19
C ARG A 25 3.77 8.38 5.86
N ARG A 26 4.68 8.06 6.78
CA ARG A 26 5.59 6.91 6.65
C ARG A 26 4.76 5.63 6.58
N THR A 27 4.87 4.92 5.46
CA THR A 27 4.45 3.52 5.33
C THR A 27 5.62 2.65 5.76
N ASP A 28 5.37 1.57 6.48
CA ASP A 28 6.45 0.73 7.02
C ASP A 28 7.12 -0.12 5.92
N LEU A 29 6.32 -0.56 4.94
CA LEU A 29 6.78 -1.31 3.78
C LEU A 29 6.20 -0.75 2.49
N ILE A 30 7.07 -0.42 1.54
CA ILE A 30 6.69 -0.05 0.17
C ILE A 30 7.28 -1.07 -0.80
N LEU A 31 6.42 -1.61 -1.66
CA LEU A 31 6.83 -2.48 -2.74
C LEU A 31 6.90 -1.70 -4.04
N TYR A 32 8.05 -1.78 -4.72
CA TYR A 32 8.27 -1.14 -6.01
C TYR A 32 8.44 -2.18 -7.13
N ASN A 33 7.88 -1.85 -8.30
CA ASN A 33 8.15 -2.57 -9.54
C ASN A 33 9.56 -2.26 -10.09
N SER A 34 9.94 -2.88 -11.21
CA SER A 34 11.25 -2.63 -11.86
C SER A 34 11.43 -1.17 -12.34
N SER A 35 10.33 -0.47 -12.61
CA SER A 35 10.30 0.93 -13.04
C SER A 35 10.25 1.94 -11.88
N ASN A 36 10.45 1.49 -10.63
CA ASN A 36 10.34 2.29 -9.40
C ASN A 36 8.95 2.93 -9.17
N VAL A 37 7.90 2.35 -9.74
CA VAL A 37 6.51 2.68 -9.41
C VAL A 37 6.10 1.87 -8.18
N ALA A 38 5.50 2.53 -7.19
CA ALA A 38 4.97 1.84 -6.03
C ALA A 38 3.73 1.02 -6.44
N ILE A 39 3.65 -0.21 -5.96
CA ILE A 39 2.56 -1.15 -6.28
C ILE A 39 1.82 -1.66 -5.04
N CYS A 40 2.44 -1.55 -3.86
CA CYS A 40 1.81 -1.93 -2.60
C CYS A 40 2.40 -1.11 -1.45
N LEU A 41 1.54 -0.73 -0.51
CA LEU A 41 1.88 0.02 0.70
C LEU A 41 1.31 -0.73 1.90
N SER A 42 2.17 -1.24 2.77
CA SER A 42 1.76 -1.97 3.97
C SER A 42 2.24 -1.28 5.23
N GLU A 43 1.37 -1.24 6.22
CA GLU A 43 1.63 -0.69 7.55
C GLU A 43 1.63 -1.81 8.59
N LEU A 44 2.61 -1.76 9.49
CA LEU A 44 2.76 -2.70 10.59
C LEU A 44 2.43 -1.99 11.91
N LYS A 45 1.32 -2.40 12.54
CA LYS A 45 0.95 -1.93 13.87
C LYS A 45 1.51 -2.85 14.96
N ASP A 46 1.78 -2.29 16.12
CA ASP A 46 2.40 -2.94 17.28
C ASP A 46 1.52 -4.00 18.01
N GLY A 47 0.29 -4.24 17.53
CA GLY A 47 -0.64 -5.20 18.15
C GLY A 47 -1.44 -4.61 19.30
N LEU A 48 -1.13 -3.39 19.76
CA LEU A 48 -1.86 -2.70 20.84
C LEU A 48 -3.04 -1.88 20.32
N CYS A 49 -3.25 -1.87 19.01
CA CYS A 49 -4.35 -1.16 18.37
C CYS A 49 -5.68 -1.83 18.77
N LYS A 50 -6.33 -1.29 19.81
CA LYS A 50 -7.63 -1.75 20.34
C LYS A 50 -8.82 -1.39 19.45
N SER A 51 -8.58 -0.64 18.38
CA SER A 51 -9.66 -0.10 17.57
C SER A 51 -10.33 -1.21 16.77
N SER A 52 -11.52 -1.61 17.23
CA SER A 52 -12.60 -2.14 16.40
C SER A 52 -13.25 -1.06 15.51
N SER A 53 -12.61 0.11 15.36
CA SER A 53 -13.25 1.30 14.83
C SER A 53 -13.37 1.28 13.31
N THR A 54 -14.54 0.84 12.85
CA THR A 54 -15.10 1.15 11.52
C THR A 54 -15.22 2.65 11.24
N THR A 55 -15.00 3.53 12.22
CA THR A 55 -15.12 4.99 12.09
C THR A 55 -13.85 5.70 11.65
N GLN A 56 -12.73 4.98 11.50
CA GLN A 56 -11.49 5.55 10.97
C GLN A 56 -10.86 4.58 9.97
N GLU A 57 -10.80 4.98 8.70
CA GLU A 57 -10.03 4.24 7.71
C GLU A 57 -8.60 4.04 8.22
N SER A 58 -8.13 2.79 8.21
CA SER A 58 -6.76 2.49 8.64
C SER A 58 -5.77 3.30 7.81
N LYS A 59 -4.65 3.71 8.40
CA LYS A 59 -3.65 4.49 7.69
C LYS A 59 -3.13 3.72 6.46
N ALA A 60 -2.98 2.39 6.55
CA ALA A 60 -2.79 1.49 5.41
C ALA A 60 -3.78 1.75 4.26
N ILE A 61 -5.09 1.72 4.52
CA ILE A 61 -6.13 1.94 3.50
C ILE A 61 -5.98 3.32 2.85
N ARG A 62 -5.80 4.39 3.64
CA ARG A 62 -5.65 5.75 3.10
C ARG A 62 -4.40 5.92 2.24
N CYS A 63 -3.30 5.28 2.64
CA CYS A 63 -2.07 5.23 1.85
C CYS A 63 -2.31 4.48 0.53
N THR A 64 -2.96 3.31 0.56
CA THR A 64 -3.27 2.55 -0.67
C THR A 64 -4.24 3.31 -1.58
N LYS A 65 -5.23 4.05 -1.06
CA LYS A 65 -6.08 4.94 -1.86
C LYS A 65 -5.26 6.01 -2.59
N SER A 66 -4.34 6.65 -1.87
CA SER A 66 -3.44 7.64 -2.49
C SER A 66 -2.58 7.02 -3.58
N LEU A 67 -2.12 5.77 -3.39
CA LEU A 67 -1.39 5.02 -4.41
C LEU A 67 -2.25 4.73 -5.63
N GLN A 68 -3.49 4.27 -5.42
CA GLN A 68 -4.44 4.00 -6.49
C GLN A 68 -4.68 5.27 -7.31
N THR A 69 -4.96 6.42 -6.68
CA THR A 69 -5.13 7.69 -7.39
C THR A 69 -3.89 8.06 -8.22
N TYR A 70 -2.70 7.90 -7.66
CA TYR A 70 -1.45 8.18 -8.39
C TYR A 70 -1.28 7.24 -9.60
N ASN A 71 -1.56 5.95 -9.42
CA ASN A 71 -1.42 4.96 -10.49
C ASN A 71 -2.55 5.08 -11.53
N GLU A 72 -3.76 5.53 -11.16
CA GLU A 72 -4.84 5.85 -12.10
C GLU A 72 -4.42 6.98 -13.06
N MET A 73 -3.67 7.98 -12.60
CA MET A 73 -3.09 9.03 -13.47
C MET A 73 -2.08 8.47 -14.47
N LEU A 74 -1.49 7.31 -14.17
CA LEU A 74 -0.64 6.56 -15.08
C LEU A 74 -1.44 5.62 -15.98
N ASN A 75 -2.75 5.80 -16.21
CA ASN A 75 -3.58 4.80 -16.89
C ASN A 75 -3.54 3.40 -16.24
N GLY A 76 -3.22 3.32 -14.95
CA GLY A 76 -3.17 2.07 -14.19
C GLY A 76 -4.53 1.51 -13.85
N ASN A 77 -4.55 0.28 -13.32
CA ASN A 77 -5.78 -0.42 -12.94
C ASN A 77 -6.50 0.30 -11.77
N LYS A 78 -7.84 0.32 -11.86
CA LYS A 78 -8.79 0.85 -10.88
C LYS A 78 -8.85 0.05 -9.57
N ASN A 79 -8.25 -1.13 -9.54
CA ASN A 79 -8.24 -1.98 -8.37
C ASN A 79 -6.81 -2.17 -7.86
N VAL A 80 -6.62 -2.03 -6.55
CA VAL A 80 -5.31 -2.20 -5.89
C VAL A 80 -5.47 -3.14 -4.70
N TRP A 81 -4.56 -4.11 -4.61
CA TRP A 81 -4.51 -5.06 -3.50
C TRP A 81 -3.41 -4.65 -2.53
N SER A 82 -3.68 -4.75 -1.24
CA SER A 82 -2.69 -4.48 -0.21
C SER A 82 -2.96 -5.30 1.04
N MET A 83 -2.12 -5.11 2.05
CA MET A 83 -2.16 -5.86 3.31
C MET A 83 -1.96 -4.92 4.49
N ASP A 84 -2.75 -5.16 5.55
CA ASP A 84 -2.67 -4.43 6.81
C ASP A 84 -2.35 -5.40 7.96
N TRP A 85 -1.37 -5.06 8.78
CA TRP A 85 -0.92 -5.88 9.91
C TRP A 85 -1.20 -5.22 11.25
N ASN A 86 -1.57 -6.04 12.23
CA ASN A 86 -1.68 -5.68 13.64
C ASN A 86 -1.05 -6.78 14.51
N GLY A 87 0.20 -6.58 14.91
CA GLY A 87 0.99 -7.61 15.56
C GLY A 87 1.21 -8.82 14.65
N CYS A 88 0.86 -10.02 15.14
CA CYS A 88 1.04 -11.28 14.39
C CYS A 88 -0.14 -11.65 13.49
N ARG A 89 -1.17 -10.80 13.39
CA ARG A 89 -2.35 -11.04 12.56
C ARG A 89 -2.60 -9.85 11.65
N GLY A 90 -3.21 -10.09 10.51
CA GLY A 90 -3.49 -9.08 9.51
C GLY A 90 -4.53 -9.57 8.52
N TYR A 91 -4.71 -8.80 7.47
CA TYR A 91 -5.59 -9.17 6.37
C TYR A 91 -5.13 -8.58 5.06
N VAL A 92 -5.42 -9.31 3.99
CA VAL A 92 -5.37 -8.79 2.62
C VAL A 92 -6.68 -8.08 2.34
N TYR A 93 -6.61 -6.93 1.71
CA TYR A 93 -7.77 -6.20 1.22
C TYR A 93 -7.55 -5.74 -0.22
N ALA A 94 -8.65 -5.57 -0.94
CA ALA A 94 -8.69 -4.92 -2.24
C ALA A 94 -9.41 -3.58 -2.09
N LEU A 95 -8.85 -2.53 -2.70
CA LEU A 95 -9.59 -1.33 -3.04
C LEU A 95 -10.19 -1.55 -4.42
N ILE A 96 -11.51 -1.48 -4.49
CA ILE A 96 -12.26 -1.66 -5.73
C ILE A 96 -13.03 -0.38 -6.00
N LYS A 97 -12.84 0.19 -7.20
CA LYS A 97 -13.63 1.34 -7.64
C LYS A 97 -15.03 0.89 -8.04
N ASP A 98 -16.03 1.33 -7.29
CA ASP A 98 -17.43 1.14 -7.66
C ASP A 98 -17.83 2.23 -8.68
N GLU A 99 -17.96 1.84 -9.94
CA GLU A 99 -18.29 2.77 -11.04
C GLU A 99 -19.69 3.39 -10.91
N SER A 100 -20.61 2.76 -10.16
CA SER A 100 -21.97 3.26 -9.99
C SER A 100 -22.06 4.38 -8.95
N LEU A 101 -21.11 4.41 -8.01
CA LEU A 101 -21.08 5.35 -6.89
C LEU A 101 -19.88 6.30 -6.94
N ASP A 102 -18.92 6.07 -7.84
CA ASP A 102 -17.63 6.78 -7.94
C ASP A 102 -16.88 6.82 -6.60
N VAL A 103 -16.86 5.67 -5.90
CA VAL A 103 -16.17 5.52 -4.61
C VAL A 103 -15.27 4.29 -4.58
N ASP A 104 -14.17 4.39 -3.84
CA ASP A 104 -13.29 3.25 -3.55
C ASP A 104 -13.79 2.48 -2.32
N VAL A 105 -14.16 1.22 -2.53
CA VAL A 105 -14.59 0.30 -1.48
C VAL A 105 -13.42 -0.59 -1.07
N ALA A 106 -13.07 -0.54 0.22
CA ALA A 106 -12.10 -1.46 0.79
C ALA A 106 -12.78 -2.78 1.20
N VAL A 107 -12.45 -3.85 0.51
CA VAL A 107 -13.00 -5.19 0.75
C VAL A 107 -11.93 -6.09 1.34
N ARG A 108 -12.21 -6.66 2.51
CA ARG A 108 -11.35 -7.68 3.12
C ARG A 108 -11.45 -8.97 2.30
N VAL A 109 -10.31 -9.49 1.83
CA VAL A 109 -10.24 -10.65 0.93
C VAL A 109 -9.87 -11.91 1.70
N SER A 110 -8.83 -11.83 2.54
CA SER A 110 -8.33 -12.98 3.29
C SER A 110 -7.61 -12.56 4.56
N GLU A 111 -7.38 -13.51 5.46
CA GLU A 111 -6.60 -13.29 6.68
C GLU A 111 -5.15 -13.73 6.49
N VAL A 112 -4.23 -13.06 7.18
CA VAL A 112 -2.82 -13.45 7.25
C VAL A 112 -2.38 -13.45 8.70
N MET A 113 -1.42 -14.31 9.03
CA MET A 113 -0.90 -14.45 10.39
C MET A 113 0.54 -14.96 10.40
N ILE A 114 1.26 -14.66 11.48
CA ILE A 114 2.60 -15.18 11.79
C ILE A 114 2.47 -16.09 13.03
N PRO A 115 2.90 -17.36 12.97
CA PRO A 115 2.65 -18.33 14.03
C PRO A 115 3.47 -17.99 15.26
N ARG A 116 2.86 -18.19 16.42
CA ARG A 116 3.47 -18.01 17.73
C ARG A 116 3.83 -19.34 18.37
N CYS A 117 3.17 -20.42 17.96
CA CYS A 117 3.41 -21.77 18.43
C CYS A 117 3.18 -22.79 17.31
N GLU A 118 3.57 -24.04 17.56
CA GLU A 118 3.53 -25.12 16.58
C GLU A 118 2.10 -25.53 16.19
N GLU A 119 1.15 -25.36 17.11
CA GLU A 119 -0.27 -25.67 16.88
C GLU A 119 -0.89 -24.76 15.79
N GLU A 120 -0.32 -23.58 15.56
CA GLU A 120 -0.78 -22.62 14.56
C GLU A 120 -0.22 -22.89 13.14
N MET A 121 0.58 -23.94 12.94
CA MET A 121 1.24 -24.20 11.65
C MET A 121 0.29 -24.47 10.49
N THR A 122 -0.88 -25.05 10.77
CA THR A 122 -1.92 -25.28 9.74
C THR A 122 -2.50 -23.94 9.26
N GLU A 123 -2.82 -23.04 10.19
CA GLU A 123 -3.31 -21.68 9.87
C GLU A 123 -2.24 -20.88 9.14
N PHE A 124 -0.98 -21.00 9.57
CA PHE A 124 0.14 -20.34 8.91
C PHE A 124 0.34 -20.81 7.47
N LYS A 125 0.19 -22.11 7.19
CA LYS A 125 0.23 -22.62 5.82
C LYS A 125 -0.83 -21.95 4.95
N GLN A 126 -2.05 -21.77 5.46
CA GLN A 126 -3.09 -21.04 4.73
C GLN A 126 -2.73 -19.57 4.54
N ALA A 127 -2.16 -18.91 5.56
CA ALA A 127 -1.69 -17.54 5.43
C ALA A 127 -0.60 -17.39 4.34
N LEU A 128 0.31 -18.36 4.21
CA LEU A 128 1.31 -18.37 3.12
C LEU A 128 0.67 -18.50 1.74
N LEU A 129 -0.38 -19.31 1.59
CA LEU A 129 -1.15 -19.39 0.34
C LEU A 129 -1.82 -18.06 0.01
N ASN A 130 -2.43 -17.41 1.01
CA ASN A 130 -3.07 -16.10 0.84
C ASN A 130 -2.04 -15.02 0.43
N ILE A 131 -0.83 -15.07 0.99
CA ILE A 131 0.28 -14.16 0.59
C ILE A 131 0.74 -14.45 -0.84
N TYR A 132 0.80 -15.72 -1.24
CA TYR A 132 1.13 -16.11 -2.60
C TYR A 132 0.08 -15.58 -3.60
N GLU A 133 -1.20 -15.72 -3.30
CA GLU A 133 -2.28 -15.16 -4.12
C GLU A 133 -2.18 -13.64 -4.25
N LEU A 134 -1.89 -12.93 -3.15
CA LEU A 134 -1.63 -11.49 -3.19
C LEU A 134 -0.48 -11.15 -4.14
N ARG A 135 0.63 -11.90 -4.10
CA ARG A 135 1.76 -11.70 -5.02
C ARG A 135 1.30 -11.81 -6.47
N GLU A 136 0.50 -12.82 -6.82
CA GLU A 136 -0.01 -12.97 -8.18
C GLU A 136 -0.90 -11.79 -8.61
N GLN A 137 -1.75 -11.28 -7.71
CA GLN A 137 -2.53 -10.07 -7.98
C GLN A 137 -1.63 -8.83 -8.18
N LEU A 138 -0.57 -8.69 -7.38
CA LEU A 138 0.36 -7.57 -7.52
C LEU A 138 1.18 -7.65 -8.82
N LEU A 139 1.55 -8.85 -9.27
CA LEU A 139 2.21 -9.04 -10.56
C LEU A 139 1.28 -8.74 -11.73
N LYS A 140 0.02 -9.14 -11.63
CA LYS A 140 -1.01 -8.77 -12.62
C LYS A 140 -1.17 -7.25 -12.67
N TYR A 141 -1.30 -6.61 -11.52
CA TYR A 141 -1.36 -5.16 -11.40
C TYR A 141 -0.12 -4.48 -12.00
N GLU A 142 1.08 -4.96 -11.69
CA GLU A 142 2.33 -4.47 -12.28
C GLU A 142 2.34 -4.57 -13.81
N SER A 143 1.82 -5.65 -14.38
CA SER A 143 1.74 -5.83 -15.84
C SER A 143 0.74 -4.91 -16.54
N GLU A 144 -0.22 -4.38 -15.80
CA GLU A 144 -1.24 -3.45 -16.29
C GLU A 144 -0.81 -1.99 -16.15
N LEU A 145 0.22 -1.69 -15.34
CA LEU A 145 0.80 -0.36 -15.26
C LEU A 145 1.68 -0.08 -16.49
N PRO A 146 1.53 1.06 -17.17
CA PRO A 146 2.42 1.40 -18.26
C PRO A 146 3.83 1.70 -17.73
N ASN A 147 4.81 1.36 -18.58
CA ASN A 147 6.24 1.48 -18.26
C ASN A 147 6.73 2.93 -18.14
N ALA A 148 5.92 3.91 -18.57
CA ALA A 148 6.24 5.33 -18.54
C ALA A 148 4.96 6.15 -18.42
N PHE A 149 5.07 7.35 -17.83
CA PHE A 149 4.03 8.38 -17.88
C PHE A 149 3.81 8.72 -19.36
N VAL A 150 2.67 8.34 -19.93
CA VAL A 150 2.27 8.87 -21.22
C VAL A 150 1.57 10.18 -20.91
N ASP A 151 2.29 11.29 -21.08
CA ASP A 151 1.74 12.64 -20.95
C ASP A 151 0.78 12.86 -22.13
N THR A 152 -0.43 12.30 -22.02
CA THR A 152 -1.51 12.54 -22.97
C THR A 152 -2.00 13.96 -22.77
N GLU A 153 -1.37 14.89 -23.48
CA GLU A 153 -1.81 16.25 -23.81
C GLU A 153 -2.24 17.13 -22.62
N SER A 154 -1.25 17.86 -22.09
CA SER A 154 -1.31 19.29 -21.78
C SER A 154 -2.59 19.87 -21.13
N VAL A 155 -3.04 19.32 -20.01
CA VAL A 155 -3.70 20.15 -18.99
C VAL A 155 -2.75 20.25 -17.81
N LEU A 156 -1.94 21.32 -17.81
CA LEU A 156 -1.13 21.74 -16.67
C LEU A 156 -2.05 21.96 -15.46
N GLN A 157 -2.30 20.91 -14.67
CA GLN A 157 -2.84 21.08 -13.33
C GLN A 157 -1.72 21.60 -12.44
N VAL A 158 -1.72 22.91 -12.24
CA VAL A 158 -0.85 23.57 -11.27
C VAL A 158 -1.37 23.23 -9.87
N TYR A 159 -0.65 22.37 -9.16
CA TYR A 159 -0.92 22.10 -7.75
C TYR A 159 -0.38 23.25 -6.90
N HIS A 160 -1.27 24.12 -6.43
CA HIS A 160 -0.91 25.10 -5.41
C HIS A 160 -0.75 24.40 -4.06
N SER A 161 0.47 24.38 -3.53
CA SER A 161 0.68 24.14 -2.10
C SER A 161 0.32 25.43 -1.34
N PRO A 162 -0.56 25.38 -0.33
CA PRO A 162 -0.80 26.52 0.56
C PRO A 162 0.51 26.94 1.23
N LYS A 163 0.68 28.26 1.40
CA LYS A 163 1.86 28.89 2.04
C LYS A 163 2.03 28.48 3.49
#